data_AF-A0A2H5WD16-F1
#
_entry.id   AF-A0A2H5WD16-F1
#
_cell.length_a   1.000
_cell.length_b   1.000
_cell.length_c   1.000
_cell.angle_alpha   90.00
_cell.angle_beta   90.00
_cell.angle_gamma   90.00
#
_symmetry.space_group_name_H-M   'P 1'
#
loop_
_entity.id
_entity.type
_entity.pdbx_description
1 polymer ?
#
loop_
_entity_poly.entity_id
_entity_poly.type
_entity_poly.pdbx_seq_one_letter_code
_entity_poly.pdbx_strand_id
1 'polypeptide(L)'
;MYSRASGESAYDLYVRGTRFLRDGHPHQAAMLLSRAKLLEPEKASIREALGRAWFLAGRMARARREFAKAVAIDPVNDYAHFALGLACERTGERTRALAHLKLAVALRPGVDEYERALARLAR
;
A
#
# COMPACT_ATOMS: atom_id res chain seq x y z
N MET A 1 22.90 -33.16 10.39
CA MET A 1 22.51 -32.04 11.26
C MET A 1 22.10 -30.85 10.39
N TYR A 2 20.82 -30.73 10.02
CA TYR A 2 20.34 -29.51 9.36
C TYR A 2 20.15 -28.46 10.44
N SER A 3 21.17 -27.60 10.60
CA SER A 3 21.01 -26.34 11.30
C SER A 3 19.86 -25.58 10.62
N ARG A 4 18.70 -25.52 11.27
CA ARG A 4 17.64 -24.57 10.91
C ARG A 4 18.25 -23.19 11.14
N ALA A 5 18.91 -22.66 10.12
CA ALA A 5 19.13 -21.24 10.01
C ALA A 5 17.75 -20.60 10.14
N SER A 6 17.57 -19.85 11.22
CA SER A 6 16.42 -19.05 11.59
C SER A 6 16.16 -17.98 10.52
N GLY A 7 15.77 -18.38 9.32
CA GLY A 7 15.39 -17.48 8.25
C GLY A 7 14.06 -16.84 8.62
N GLU A 8 14.07 -15.53 8.89
CA GLU A 8 12.83 -14.77 9.11
C GLU A 8 11.87 -15.02 7.93
N SER A 9 10.67 -15.52 8.23
CA SER A 9 9.67 -15.76 7.19
C SER A 9 9.13 -14.45 6.63
N ALA A 10 8.53 -14.50 5.44
CA ALA A 10 7.82 -13.34 4.89
C ALA A 10 6.73 -12.83 5.85
N TYR A 11 6.06 -13.76 6.56
CA TYR A 11 5.06 -13.46 7.57
C TYR A 11 5.64 -12.73 8.78
N ASP A 12 6.77 -13.18 9.34
CA ASP A 12 7.40 -12.51 10.50
C ASP A 12 7.85 -11.09 10.16
N LEU A 13 8.44 -10.92 8.98
CA LEU A 13 8.83 -9.62 8.44
C LEU A 13 7.62 -8.71 8.23
N TYR A 14 6.51 -9.25 7.71
CA TYR A 14 5.26 -8.54 7.51
C TYR A 14 4.64 -8.09 8.85
N VAL A 15 4.56 -8.97 9.84
CA VAL A 15 4.00 -8.65 11.17
C VAL A 15 4.81 -7.56 11.86
N ARG A 16 6.14 -7.64 11.84
CA ARG A 16 7.00 -6.59 12.42
C ARG A 16 6.94 -5.29 11.63
N GLY A 17 6.91 -5.37 10.30
CA GLY A 17 6.77 -4.20 9.43
C GLY A 17 5.46 -3.45 9.67
N THR A 18 4.35 -4.17 9.80
CA THR A 18 3.04 -3.59 10.12
C THR A 18 2.96 -3.05 11.55
N ARG A 19 3.71 -3.62 12.50
CA ARG A 19 3.89 -3.02 13.84
C ARG A 19 4.58 -1.66 13.75
N PHE A 20 5.70 -1.54 13.04
CA PHE A 20 6.35 -0.25 12.82
C PHE A 20 5.44 0.79 12.14
N LEU A 21 4.53 0.37 11.25
CA LEU A 21 3.52 1.28 10.69
C LEU A 21 2.55 1.82 11.75
N ARG A 22 2.12 0.97 12.69
CA ARG A 22 1.25 1.38 13.80
C ARG A 22 1.97 2.32 14.76
N ASP A 23 3.27 2.08 14.97
CA ASP A 23 4.09 2.86 15.88
C ASP A 23 4.61 4.18 15.25
N GLY A 24 4.22 4.51 14.01
CA GLY A 24 4.62 5.77 13.36
C GLY A 24 6.05 5.76 12.79
N HIS A 25 6.61 4.58 12.52
CA HIS A 25 7.98 4.37 12.05
C HIS A 25 8.02 3.88 10.59
N PRO A 26 7.63 4.71 9.61
CA PRO A 26 7.41 4.25 8.23
C PRO A 26 8.69 3.79 7.51
N HIS A 27 9.85 4.34 7.88
CA HIS A 27 11.13 3.92 7.30
C HIS A 27 11.54 2.51 7.76
N GLN A 28 11.45 2.21 9.06
CA GLN A 28 11.71 0.86 9.57
C GLN A 28 10.71 -0.16 8.99
N ALA A 29 9.43 0.23 8.90
CA ALA A 29 8.41 -0.59 8.26
C ALA A 29 8.78 -0.92 6.81
N ALA A 30 9.18 0.07 6.02
CA ALA A 30 9.54 -0.12 4.62
C ALA A 30 10.73 -1.06 4.43
N MET A 31 11.72 -1.05 5.32
CA MET A 31 12.86 -1.98 5.27
C MET A 31 12.40 -3.44 5.45
N LEU A 32 11.61 -3.72 6.49
CA LEU A 32 11.13 -5.07 6.76
C LEU A 32 10.17 -5.56 5.68
N LEU A 33 9.25 -4.70 5.24
CA LEU A 33 8.27 -5.04 4.21
C LEU A 33 8.93 -5.20 2.82
N SER A 34 10.04 -4.51 2.56
CA SER A 34 10.83 -4.74 1.34
C SER A 34 11.47 -6.13 1.34
N ARG A 35 11.97 -6.58 2.50
CA ARG A 35 12.48 -7.96 2.66
C ARG A 35 11.35 -8.99 2.54
N ALA A 36 10.19 -8.74 3.14
CA ALA A 36 9.02 -9.61 3.01
C ALA A 36 8.59 -9.76 1.53
N LYS A 37 8.59 -8.65 0.78
CA LYS A 37 8.30 -8.64 -0.66
C LYS A 37 9.32 -9.45 -1.48
N LEU A 38 10.59 -9.50 -1.09
CA LEU A 38 11.58 -10.32 -1.79
C LEU A 38 11.27 -11.82 -1.66
N LEU A 39 10.69 -12.22 -0.52
CA LEU A 39 10.28 -13.61 -0.27
C LEU A 39 8.94 -13.94 -0.93
N GLU A 40 7.98 -13.02 -0.91
CA GLU A 40 6.66 -13.19 -1.51
C GLU A 40 6.26 -11.98 -2.39
N PRO A 41 6.76 -11.91 -3.63
CA PRO A 41 6.56 -10.74 -4.49
C PRO A 41 5.13 -10.55 -4.99
N GLU A 42 4.30 -11.59 -5.00
CA GLU A 42 2.91 -11.55 -5.48
C GLU A 42 1.89 -11.56 -4.33
N LYS A 43 2.33 -11.30 -3.09
CA LYS A 43 1.41 -11.17 -1.95
C LYS A 43 0.85 -9.75 -1.86
N ALA A 44 -0.44 -9.59 -2.18
CA ALA A 44 -1.12 -8.28 -2.18
C ALA A 44 -0.96 -7.53 -0.85
N SER A 45 -1.15 -8.21 0.29
CA SER A 45 -1.06 -7.57 1.62
C SER A 45 0.33 -7.02 1.93
N ILE A 46 1.40 -7.68 1.47
CA ILE A 46 2.79 -7.19 1.63
C ILE A 46 3.02 -5.97 0.73
N ARG A 47 2.54 -6.01 -0.53
CA ARG A 47 2.61 -4.88 -1.47
C ARG A 47 1.88 -3.66 -0.93
N GLU A 48 0.66 -3.85 -0.43
CA GLU A 48 -0.16 -2.79 0.16
C GLU A 48 0.52 -2.18 1.40
N ALA A 49 0.98 -3.00 2.35
CA ALA A 49 1.67 -2.52 3.54
C ALA A 49 2.95 -1.75 3.19
N LEU A 50 3.74 -2.24 2.21
CA LEU A 50 4.93 -1.54 1.75
C LEU A 50 4.57 -0.21 1.06
N GLY A 51 3.48 -0.18 0.29
CA GLY A 51 2.94 1.04 -0.29
C GLY A 51 2.59 2.07 0.79
N ARG A 52 1.89 1.64 1.85
CA ARG A 52 1.55 2.47 3.01
C ARG A 52 2.80 2.98 3.72
N ALA A 53 3.81 2.16 3.91
CA ALA A 53 5.09 2.57 4.48
C ALA A 53 5.75 3.69 3.66
N TRP A 54 5.81 3.53 2.34
CA TRP A 54 6.37 4.57 1.48
C TRP A 54 5.53 5.84 1.42
N PHE A 55 4.20 5.72 1.49
CA PHE A 55 3.31 6.88 1.51
C PHE A 55 3.54 7.72 2.76
N LEU A 56 3.55 7.07 3.93
CA LEU A 56 3.82 7.73 5.22
C LEU A 56 5.24 8.28 5.31
N ALA A 57 6.21 7.66 4.62
CA ALA A 57 7.59 8.16 4.51
C ALA A 57 7.76 9.30 3.48
N GLY A 58 6.68 9.84 2.89
CA GLY A 58 6.76 10.92 1.90
C GLY A 58 7.23 10.47 0.50
N ARG A 59 7.46 9.17 0.27
CA ARG A 59 8.01 8.61 -0.98
C ARG A 59 6.89 8.21 -1.94
N MET A 60 6.15 9.20 -2.43
CA MET A 60 4.91 9.03 -3.21
C MET A 60 5.09 8.16 -4.46
N ALA A 61 6.16 8.34 -5.23
CA ALA A 61 6.44 7.52 -6.41
C ALA A 61 6.69 6.04 -6.07
N ARG A 62 7.31 5.75 -4.92
CA ARG A 62 7.51 4.37 -4.45
C ARG A 62 6.19 3.78 -3.97
N ALA A 63 5.41 4.54 -3.20
CA ALA A 63 4.08 4.13 -2.74
C ALA A 63 3.17 3.77 -3.92
N ARG A 64 3.09 4.65 -4.92
CA ARG A 64 2.31 4.43 -6.15
C ARG A 64 2.65 3.11 -6.84
N ARG A 65 3.94 2.77 -6.96
CA ARG A 65 4.37 1.51 -7.57
C ARG A 65 3.89 0.28 -6.81
N GLU A 66 3.98 0.30 -5.49
CA GLU A 66 3.58 -0.86 -4.69
C GLU A 66 2.06 -1.00 -4.60
N PHE A 67 1.32 0.12 -4.48
CA PHE A 67 -0.15 0.08 -4.56
C PHE A 67 -0.66 -0.34 -5.94
N ALA A 68 -0.03 0.12 -7.03
CA ALA A 68 -0.38 -0.35 -8.38
C ALA A 68 -0.20 -1.86 -8.53
N LYS A 69 0.86 -2.42 -7.94
CA LYS A 69 1.05 -3.88 -7.95
C LYS A 69 0.06 -4.59 -7.02
N ALA A 70 -0.30 -4.01 -5.87
CA ALA A 70 -1.34 -4.57 -5.00
C ALA A 70 -2.70 -4.64 -5.72
N VAL A 71 -3.11 -3.56 -6.40
CA VAL A 71 -4.32 -3.52 -7.26
C VAL A 71 -4.25 -4.54 -8.40
N ALA A 72 -3.08 -4.74 -9.01
CA ALA A 72 -2.94 -5.72 -10.08
C ALA A 72 -3.08 -7.18 -9.59
N ILE A 73 -2.72 -7.45 -8.32
CA ILE A 73 -2.84 -8.78 -7.71
C ILE A 73 -4.26 -8.99 -7.17
N ASP A 74 -4.83 -7.97 -6.53
CA ASP A 74 -6.16 -7.98 -5.95
C ASP A 74 -6.96 -6.76 -6.42
N PRO A 75 -7.66 -6.87 -7.56
CA PRO A 75 -8.39 -5.76 -8.16
C PRO A 75 -9.64 -5.31 -7.39
N VAL A 76 -10.07 -6.06 -6.36
CA VAL A 76 -11.27 -5.72 -5.57
C VAL A 76 -10.93 -5.11 -4.21
N ASN A 77 -9.64 -4.88 -3.93
CA ASN A 77 -9.18 -4.21 -2.73
C ASN A 77 -9.45 -2.69 -2.81
N ASP A 78 -10.52 -2.28 -2.14
CA ASP A 78 -10.98 -0.88 -2.07
C ASP A 78 -9.90 0.06 -1.50
N TYR A 79 -9.20 -0.38 -0.46
CA TYR A 79 -8.15 0.41 0.17
C TYR A 79 -6.93 0.61 -0.75
N ALA A 80 -6.50 -0.42 -1.47
CA ALA A 80 -5.39 -0.32 -2.41
C ALA A 80 -5.72 0.66 -3.56
N HIS A 81 -6.97 0.65 -4.04
CA HIS A 81 -7.47 1.64 -4.98
C HIS A 81 -7.46 3.06 -4.40
N PHE A 82 -7.98 3.23 -3.20
CA PHE A 82 -7.97 4.53 -2.52
C PHE A 82 -6.54 5.08 -2.35
N ALA A 83 -5.64 4.27 -1.81
CA ALA A 83 -4.26 4.66 -1.53
C ALA A 83 -3.45 4.92 -2.82
N LEU A 84 -3.72 4.16 -3.90
CA LEU A 84 -3.17 4.44 -5.22
C LEU A 84 -3.69 5.76 -5.77
N GLY A 85 -4.97 6.06 -5.58
CA GLY A 85 -5.59 7.34 -5.95
C GLY A 85 -4.87 8.52 -5.29
N LEU A 86 -4.68 8.47 -3.98
CA LEU A 86 -3.94 9.49 -3.23
C LEU A 86 -2.48 9.60 -3.67
N ALA A 87 -1.80 8.47 -3.91
CA ALA A 87 -0.41 8.49 -4.36
C ALA A 87 -0.27 9.11 -5.76
N CYS A 88 -1.18 8.79 -6.69
CA CYS A 88 -1.24 9.39 -8.02
C CYS A 88 -1.49 10.90 -7.95
N GLU A 89 -2.38 11.35 -7.07
CA GLU A 89 -2.65 12.77 -6.87
C GLU A 89 -1.37 13.51 -6.45
N ARG A 90 -0.67 12.97 -5.44
CA ARG A 90 0.58 13.54 -4.92
C ARG A 90 1.74 13.50 -5.92
N THR A 91 1.66 12.68 -6.97
CA THR A 91 2.63 12.66 -8.08
C THR A 91 2.15 13.42 -9.31
N GLY A 92 1.05 14.17 -9.24
CA GLY A 92 0.53 15.00 -10.34
C GLY A 92 -0.30 14.24 -11.38
N GLU A 93 -0.57 12.94 -11.18
CA GLU A 93 -1.31 12.08 -12.10
C GLU A 93 -2.83 12.16 -11.83
N ARG A 94 -3.40 13.38 -11.89
CA ARG A 94 -4.79 13.68 -11.47
C ARG A 94 -5.84 12.78 -12.14
N THR A 95 -5.73 12.53 -13.44
CA THR A 95 -6.69 11.67 -14.17
C THR A 95 -6.72 10.24 -13.61
N ARG A 96 -5.54 9.67 -13.32
CA ARG A 96 -5.42 8.33 -12.73
C ARG A 96 -5.90 8.32 -11.29
N ALA A 97 -5.62 9.38 -10.53
CA ALA A 97 -6.10 9.53 -9.18
C ALA A 97 -7.63 9.50 -9.12
N LEU A 98 -8.30 10.27 -9.98
CA LEU A 98 -9.77 10.26 -10.09
C LEU A 98 -10.32 8.88 -10.42
N ALA A 99 -9.71 8.17 -11.38
CA ALA A 99 -10.17 6.83 -11.76
C ALA A 99 -10.12 5.85 -10.58
N HIS A 100 -9.00 5.81 -9.84
CA HIS A 100 -8.87 4.90 -8.71
C HIS A 100 -9.72 5.30 -7.49
N LEU A 101 -9.90 6.60 -7.23
CA LEU A 101 -10.81 7.06 -6.17
C LEU A 101 -12.28 6.70 -6.48
N LYS A 102 -12.71 6.81 -7.75
CA LYS A 102 -14.04 6.33 -8.18
C LYS A 102 -14.22 4.83 -7.94
N LEU A 103 -13.20 4.03 -8.27
CA LEU A 103 -13.23 2.59 -8.02
C LEU A 103 -13.30 2.27 -6.53
N ALA A 104 -12.52 2.95 -5.68
CA ALA A 104 -12.58 2.75 -4.23
C ALA A 104 -13.98 3.01 -3.65
N VAL A 105 -14.63 4.11 -4.07
CA VAL A 105 -16.02 4.43 -3.67
C VAL A 105 -17.01 3.40 -4.21
N ALA A 106 -16.82 2.91 -5.43
CA ALA A 106 -17.72 1.91 -6.02
C ALA A 106 -17.57 0.52 -5.34
N LEU A 107 -16.34 0.12 -5.00
CA LEU A 107 -16.06 -1.15 -4.30
C LEU A 107 -16.53 -1.11 -2.85
N ARG A 108 -16.42 0.03 -2.18
CA ARG A 108 -16.87 0.22 -0.81
C ARG A 108 -17.52 1.59 -0.59
N PRO A 109 -18.83 1.70 -0.88
CA PRO A 109 -19.61 2.91 -0.61
C PRO A 109 -19.71 3.21 0.89
N GLY A 110 -19.90 4.49 1.27
CA GLY A 110 -20.10 4.91 2.66
C GLY A 110 -18.82 5.03 3.49
N VAL A 111 -17.64 4.91 2.87
CA VAL A 111 -16.37 5.29 3.51
C VAL A 111 -16.15 6.77 3.28
N ASP A 112 -16.47 7.59 4.30
CA ASP A 112 -16.36 9.05 4.24
C ASP A 112 -15.02 9.54 3.69
N GLU A 113 -13.91 8.87 4.02
CA GLU A 113 -12.58 9.25 3.56
C GLU A 113 -12.45 9.15 2.02
N TYR A 114 -13.05 8.11 1.43
CA TYR A 114 -12.98 7.86 -0.02
C TYR A 114 -13.81 8.90 -0.76
N GLU A 115 -15.02 9.15 -0.27
CA GLU A 115 -15.95 10.13 -0.82
C GLU A 115 -15.39 11.55 -0.73
N ARG A 116 -14.83 11.94 0.42
CA ARG A 116 -14.18 13.25 0.59
C ARG A 116 -12.98 13.42 -0.34
N ALA A 117 -12.15 12.39 -0.51
CA ALA A 117 -11.01 12.45 -1.41
C ALA A 117 -11.46 12.62 -2.87
N LEU A 118 -12.47 11.87 -3.31
CA LEU A 118 -13.02 11.97 -4.64
C LEU A 118 -13.65 13.34 -4.89
N ALA A 119 -14.51 13.82 -3.99
CA ALA A 119 -15.16 15.12 -4.11
C ALA A 119 -14.14 16.27 -4.16
N ARG A 120 -13.08 16.20 -3.35
CA ARG A 120 -12.00 17.19 -3.35
C ARG A 120 -11.26 17.24 -4.69
N LEU A 121 -11.04 16.09 -5.32
CA LEU A 121 -10.30 16.00 -6.59
C LEU A 121 -11.19 16.21 -7.82
N ALA A 122 -12.51 16.06 -7.70
CA ALA A 122 -13.45 16.27 -8.79
C ALA A 122 -13.83 17.75 -8.99
N ARG A 123 -13.50 18.62 -8.04
CA ARG A 123 -13.68 20.07 -8.10
C ARG A 123 -12.62 20.79 -8.93
#